data_AF-A0A1T4LYK5-F1
#
_entry.id   AF-A0A1T4LYK5-F1
#
_cell.length_a   1.000
_cell.length_b   1.000
_cell.length_c   1.000
_cell.angle_alpha   90.00
_cell.angle_beta   90.00
_cell.angle_gamma   90.00
#
_symmetry.space_group_name_H-M   'P 1'
#
loop_
_entity.id
_entity.type
_entity.pdbx_description
1 polymer ?
#
loop_
_entity_poly.entity_id
_entity_poly.type
_entity_poly.pdbx_seq_one_letter_code
_entity_poly.pdbx_strand_id
1 'polypeptide(L)'
;MRIFDRKFMQYQLAYGTWYKLHTRFFLLVIILVLTIFFTKNFIYLFFIIFLYAYIFLRTYQMFQMSDEKFNKKLEKQFQCYYEQKNEKMINFYAFKLEKIAFAVEIKKMEVKKAIDEIYKIIKDYPKIVKGAKGILLNIYLVGKQEGITDEIPKHLIEYLEKEWKNQDDLNILLDFARMALKLEKYDLVLEILNKTEKEMRFYRFMRNPISRSMYKTAQVAIPYYRMIADIKMGNIEQAKKELLKAMKCSKSKKLEREMKETGEKLGILI
;
A
#
# COMPACT_ATOMS: atom_id res chain seq x y z
N MET A 1 13.04 10.73 0.35
CA MET A 1 12.03 9.85 1.03
C MET A 1 11.15 9.20 -0.05
N ARG A 2 10.07 8.46 0.27
CA ARG A 2 9.21 7.79 -0.73
C ARG A 2 7.76 8.29 -0.68
N ILE A 3 7.11 8.31 -1.84
CA ILE A 3 5.68 8.62 -2.01
C ILE A 3 4.82 7.46 -1.59
N PHE A 4 5.25 6.21 -1.67
CA PHE A 4 4.46 5.07 -1.15
C PHE A 4 5.18 4.36 -0.01
N ASP A 5 4.43 3.75 0.91
CA ASP A 5 5.04 2.87 1.91
C ASP A 5 5.31 1.49 1.28
N ARG A 6 6.55 1.32 0.82
CA ARG A 6 6.97 0.18 0.00
C ARG A 6 6.76 -1.17 0.67
N LYS A 7 6.91 -1.24 1.99
CA LYS A 7 6.75 -2.51 2.72
C LYS A 7 5.30 -2.99 2.63
N PHE A 8 4.33 -2.10 2.79
CA PHE A 8 2.91 -2.40 2.66
C PHE A 8 2.50 -2.54 1.19
N MET A 9 3.10 -1.79 0.27
CA MET A 9 2.89 -1.99 -1.17
C MET A 9 3.34 -3.38 -1.63
N GLN A 10 4.53 -3.83 -1.21
CA GLN A 10 5.06 -5.15 -1.48
C GLN A 10 4.18 -6.24 -0.83
N TYR A 11 3.72 -6.01 0.40
CA TYR A 11 2.83 -6.91 1.13
C TYR A 11 1.47 -7.06 0.44
N GLN A 12 0.86 -5.95 0.01
CA GLN A 12 -0.38 -5.93 -0.76
C GLN A 12 -0.21 -6.62 -2.12
N LEU A 13 0.90 -6.39 -2.81
CA LEU A 13 1.21 -7.06 -4.07
C LEU A 13 1.35 -8.58 -3.91
N ALA A 14 1.96 -9.04 -2.83
CA ALA A 14 2.07 -10.46 -2.51
C ALA A 14 0.69 -11.09 -2.32
N TYR A 15 -0.20 -10.49 -1.52
CA TYR A 15 -1.57 -10.99 -1.36
C TYR A 15 -2.41 -10.86 -2.62
N GLY A 16 -2.27 -9.77 -3.38
CA GLY A 16 -2.94 -9.60 -4.66
C GLY A 16 -2.55 -10.72 -5.64
N THR A 17 -1.27 -11.11 -5.65
CA THR A 17 -0.79 -12.26 -6.42
C THR A 17 -1.38 -13.57 -5.90
N TRP A 18 -1.35 -13.81 -4.59
CA TRP A 18 -1.94 -15.00 -3.96
C TRP A 18 -3.40 -15.16 -4.34
N TYR A 19 -4.23 -14.15 -4.10
CA TYR A 19 -5.67 -14.23 -4.35
C TYR A 19 -5.99 -14.35 -5.84
N LYS A 20 -5.25 -13.65 -6.72
CA LYS A 20 -5.44 -13.78 -8.17
C LYS A 20 -5.13 -15.19 -8.66
N LEU A 21 -4.02 -15.78 -8.19
CA LEU A 21 -3.65 -17.15 -8.55
C LEU A 21 -4.63 -18.15 -7.94
N HIS A 22 -4.95 -18.01 -6.66
CA HIS A 22 -5.90 -18.89 -5.98
C HIS A 22 -7.27 -18.92 -6.66
N THR A 23 -7.81 -17.77 -7.06
CA THR A 23 -9.08 -17.72 -7.82
C THR A 23 -8.95 -18.41 -9.18
N ARG A 24 -7.83 -18.23 -9.89
CA ARG A 24 -7.60 -18.88 -11.18
C ARG A 24 -7.45 -20.41 -11.06
N PHE A 25 -6.73 -20.87 -10.05
CA PHE A 25 -6.46 -22.29 -9.84
C PHE A 25 -7.62 -23.03 -9.16
N PHE A 26 -8.55 -22.32 -8.50
CA PHE A 26 -9.73 -22.94 -7.89
C PHE A 26 -10.56 -23.76 -8.89
N LEU A 27 -10.78 -23.24 -10.09
CA LEU A 27 -11.48 -23.97 -11.15
C LEU A 27 -10.72 -25.24 -11.57
N LEU A 28 -9.39 -25.14 -11.71
CA LEU A 28 -8.55 -26.29 -12.05
C LEU A 28 -8.57 -27.36 -10.96
N VAL A 29 -8.58 -26.96 -9.69
CA VAL A 29 -8.72 -27.88 -8.56
C VAL A 29 -10.08 -28.57 -8.59
N ILE A 30 -11.18 -27.86 -8.89
CA ILE A 30 -12.50 -28.49 -9.03
C ILE A 30 -12.49 -29.55 -10.14
N ILE A 31 -11.93 -29.21 -11.32
CA ILE A 31 -11.84 -30.14 -12.45
C ILE A 31 -11.01 -31.37 -12.06
N LEU A 32 -9.88 -31.19 -11.38
CA LEU A 32 -9.03 -32.30 -10.94
C LEU A 32 -9.74 -33.18 -9.90
N VAL A 33 -10.49 -32.61 -8.96
CA VAL A 33 -11.27 -33.37 -7.97
C VAL A 33 -12.38 -34.18 -8.64
N LEU A 34 -13.12 -33.60 -9.59
CA LEU A 34 -14.11 -34.34 -10.38
C LEU A 34 -13.44 -35.47 -11.17
N THR A 35 -12.29 -35.20 -11.77
CA THR A 35 -11.52 -36.21 -12.51
C THR A 35 -11.10 -37.36 -11.58
N ILE A 36 -10.57 -37.08 -10.39
CA ILE A 36 -10.24 -38.11 -9.37
C ILE A 36 -11.47 -38.95 -9.05
N PHE A 37 -12.62 -38.32 -8.84
CA PHE A 37 -13.86 -39.00 -8.49
C PHE A 37 -14.30 -39.99 -9.59
N PHE A 38 -14.29 -39.57 -10.86
CA PHE A 38 -14.71 -40.42 -11.97
C PHE A 38 -13.67 -41.47 -12.38
N THR A 39 -12.39 -41.13 -12.41
CA THR A 39 -11.34 -42.04 -12.87
C THR A 39 -10.76 -42.92 -11.75
N LYS A 40 -11.09 -42.65 -10.48
CA LYS A 40 -10.51 -43.26 -9.28
C LYS A 40 -8.97 -43.23 -9.26
N ASN A 41 -8.37 -42.27 -9.95
CA ASN A 41 -6.92 -42.16 -10.08
C ASN A 41 -6.39 -41.07 -9.14
N PHE A 42 -5.69 -41.50 -8.09
CA PHE A 42 -5.15 -40.60 -7.08
C PHE A 42 -3.92 -39.81 -7.54
N ILE A 43 -3.36 -40.08 -8.72
CA ILE A 43 -2.22 -39.32 -9.24
C ILE A 43 -2.55 -37.83 -9.40
N TYR A 44 -3.81 -37.50 -9.70
CA TYR A 44 -4.30 -36.13 -9.82
C TYR A 44 -4.27 -35.37 -8.49
N LEU A 45 -4.23 -36.06 -7.34
CA LEU A 45 -4.06 -35.42 -6.03
C LEU A 45 -2.68 -34.77 -5.90
N PHE A 46 -1.63 -35.38 -6.49
CA PHE A 46 -0.29 -34.79 -6.52
C PHE A 46 -0.27 -33.47 -7.31
N PHE A 47 -1.04 -33.37 -8.39
CA PHE A 47 -1.15 -32.11 -9.15
C PHE A 47 -1.81 -31.00 -8.34
N ILE A 48 -2.81 -31.31 -7.51
CA ILE A 48 -3.43 -30.34 -6.59
C ILE A 48 -2.39 -29.83 -5.57
N ILE A 49 -1.63 -30.73 -4.96
CA ILE A 49 -0.56 -30.37 -4.02
C ILE A 49 0.49 -29.49 -4.71
N PHE A 50 0.91 -29.85 -5.92
CA PHE A 50 1.88 -29.10 -6.70
C PHE A 50 1.40 -27.68 -7.02
N LEU A 51 0.12 -27.52 -7.40
CA LEU A 51 -0.49 -26.21 -7.64
C LEU A 51 -0.46 -25.33 -6.38
N TYR A 52 -0.86 -25.88 -5.23
CA TYR A 52 -0.80 -25.15 -3.96
C TYR A 52 0.64 -24.78 -3.57
N ALA A 53 1.58 -25.71 -3.73
CA ALA A 53 3.00 -25.47 -3.47
C ALA A 53 3.56 -24.34 -4.37
N TYR A 54 3.18 -24.32 -5.65
CA TYR A 54 3.54 -23.26 -6.58
C TYR A 54 3.00 -21.89 -6.13
N ILE A 55 1.71 -21.80 -5.81
CA ILE A 55 1.08 -20.53 -5.37
C ILE A 55 1.76 -20.04 -4.09
N PHE A 56 2.02 -20.93 -3.14
CA PHE A 56 2.70 -20.63 -1.89
C PHE A 56 4.11 -20.13 -2.12
N LEU A 57 4.93 -20.86 -2.89
CA LEU A 57 6.31 -20.49 -3.20
C LEU A 57 6.37 -19.12 -3.89
N ARG A 58 5.50 -18.91 -4.88
CA ARG A 58 5.40 -17.63 -5.61
C ARG A 58 5.10 -16.48 -4.63
N THR A 59 4.14 -16.69 -3.73
CA THR A 59 3.72 -15.66 -2.76
C THR A 59 4.82 -15.39 -1.73
N TYR A 60 5.46 -16.46 -1.23
CA TYR A 60 6.60 -16.36 -0.33
C TYR A 60 7.75 -15.56 -0.94
N GLN A 61 8.09 -15.82 -2.21
CA GLN A 61 9.10 -15.05 -2.94
C GLN A 61 8.73 -13.57 -3.08
N MET A 62 7.44 -13.20 -3.16
CA MET A 62 7.03 -11.78 -3.13
C MET A 62 7.27 -11.17 -1.76
N PHE A 63 6.92 -11.88 -0.67
CA PHE A 63 7.12 -11.37 0.69
C PHE A 63 8.60 -11.15 1.01
N GLN A 64 9.49 -12.00 0.49
CA GLN A 64 10.93 -11.95 0.74
C GLN A 64 11.72 -11.22 -0.37
N MET A 65 11.04 -10.57 -1.31
CA MET A 65 11.73 -9.87 -2.39
C MET A 65 12.61 -8.73 -1.84
N SER A 66 13.86 -8.67 -2.30
CA SER A 66 14.78 -7.60 -1.96
C SER A 66 14.33 -6.27 -2.57
N ASP A 67 14.74 -5.17 -1.96
CA ASP A 67 14.35 -3.82 -2.40
C ASP A 67 14.82 -3.52 -3.82
N GLU A 68 15.99 -4.00 -4.22
CA GLU A 68 16.51 -3.85 -5.58
C GLU A 68 15.62 -4.58 -6.61
N LYS A 69 15.23 -5.82 -6.32
CA LYS A 69 14.32 -6.59 -7.19
C LYS A 69 12.93 -5.96 -7.23
N PHE A 70 12.47 -5.42 -6.10
CA PHE A 70 11.21 -4.69 -6.05
C PHE A 70 11.26 -3.41 -6.89
N ASN A 71 12.37 -2.64 -6.82
CA ASN A 71 12.60 -1.45 -7.66
C ASN A 71 12.55 -1.79 -9.14
N LYS A 72 13.32 -2.79 -9.60
CA LYS A 72 13.29 -3.23 -11.00
C LYS A 72 11.88 -3.60 -11.46
N LYS A 73 11.09 -4.18 -10.56
CA LYS A 73 9.69 -4.52 -10.84
C LYS A 73 8.80 -3.27 -10.98
N LEU A 74 8.96 -2.28 -10.10
CA LEU A 74 8.25 -1.00 -10.20
C LEU A 74 8.64 -0.24 -11.47
N GLU A 75 9.92 -0.20 -11.82
CA GLU A 75 10.41 0.41 -13.06
C GLU A 75 9.82 -0.27 -14.30
N LYS A 76 9.84 -1.61 -14.34
CA LYS A 76 9.20 -2.36 -15.43
C LYS A 76 7.70 -2.08 -15.50
N GLN A 77 7.02 -1.97 -14.36
CA GLN A 77 5.61 -1.60 -14.33
C GLN A 77 5.41 -0.18 -14.85
N PHE A 78 6.31 0.75 -14.54
CA PHE A 78 6.25 2.11 -15.06
C PHE A 78 6.37 2.16 -16.57
N GLN A 79 7.40 1.52 -17.12
CA GLN A 79 7.62 1.45 -18.58
C GLN A 79 6.43 0.79 -19.28
N CYS A 80 6.01 -0.39 -18.80
CA CYS A 80 4.95 -1.16 -19.46
C CYS A 80 3.57 -0.50 -19.33
N TYR A 81 3.26 0.19 -18.22
CA TYR A 81 1.90 0.70 -17.95
C TYR A 81 1.74 2.19 -18.30
N TYR A 82 2.76 3.00 -18.04
CA TYR A 82 2.71 4.46 -18.21
C TYR A 82 3.41 4.99 -19.46
N GLU A 83 4.34 4.23 -20.06
CA GLU A 83 5.03 4.65 -21.28
C GLU A 83 4.51 3.93 -22.54
N GLN A 84 4.19 2.63 -22.47
CA GLN A 84 3.99 1.82 -23.68
C GLN A 84 2.55 1.36 -24.01
N LYS A 85 1.60 1.31 -23.05
CA LYS A 85 0.34 0.52 -23.26
C LYS A 85 -1.00 1.25 -23.25
N ASN A 86 -1.09 2.57 -23.16
CA ASN A 86 -2.40 3.15 -22.85
C ASN A 86 -2.70 4.51 -23.47
N GLU A 87 -2.58 4.64 -24.80
CA GLU A 87 -3.02 5.83 -25.55
C GLU A 87 -4.45 6.28 -25.17
N LYS A 88 -5.36 5.34 -24.89
CA LYS A 88 -6.74 5.62 -24.47
C LYS A 88 -6.87 6.24 -23.07
N MET A 89 -5.93 5.97 -22.15
CA MET A 89 -5.97 6.47 -20.77
C MET A 89 -5.09 7.72 -20.57
N ILE A 90 -4.23 8.07 -21.54
CA ILE A 90 -3.38 9.27 -21.51
C ILE A 90 -4.19 10.55 -21.26
N ASN A 91 -5.44 10.60 -21.75
CA ASN A 91 -6.31 11.76 -21.57
C ASN A 91 -7.03 11.80 -20.22
N PHE A 92 -6.94 10.73 -19.41
CA PHE A 92 -7.59 10.68 -18.11
C PHE A 92 -6.71 11.34 -17.05
N TYR A 93 -7.19 12.43 -16.43
CA TYR A 93 -6.40 13.21 -15.47
C TYR A 93 -5.94 12.37 -14.27
N ALA A 94 -6.74 11.42 -13.79
CA ALA A 94 -6.34 10.57 -12.67
C ALA A 94 -5.12 9.72 -13.04
N PHE A 95 -5.06 9.22 -14.28
CA PHE A 95 -3.91 8.49 -14.79
C PHE A 95 -2.67 9.38 -14.92
N LYS A 96 -2.82 10.64 -15.36
CA LYS A 96 -1.72 11.61 -15.40
C LYS A 96 -1.14 11.89 -14.01
N LEU A 97 -2.01 12.11 -13.02
CA LEU A 97 -1.59 12.35 -11.63
C LEU A 97 -0.91 11.13 -11.03
N GLU A 98 -1.46 9.92 -11.25
CA GLU A 98 -0.87 8.67 -10.80
C GLU A 98 0.52 8.43 -11.43
N LYS A 99 0.65 8.73 -12.74
CA LYS A 99 1.93 8.67 -13.46
C LYS A 99 2.98 9.59 -12.85
N ILE A 100 2.62 10.83 -12.53
CA ILE A 100 3.54 11.80 -11.90
C ILE A 100 3.97 11.30 -10.52
N ALA A 101 3.00 10.89 -9.69
CA ALA A 101 3.29 10.35 -8.35
C ALA A 101 4.22 9.12 -8.44
N PHE A 102 3.97 8.23 -9.38
CA PHE A 102 4.80 7.04 -9.58
C PHE A 102 6.19 7.41 -10.10
N ALA A 103 6.30 8.36 -11.02
CA ALA A 103 7.58 8.82 -11.57
C ALA A 103 8.49 9.41 -10.47
N VAL A 104 7.94 10.20 -9.56
CA VAL A 104 8.69 10.71 -8.40
C VAL A 104 9.08 9.57 -7.45
N GLU A 105 8.18 8.61 -7.19
CA GLU A 105 8.48 7.43 -6.35
C GLU A 105 9.73 6.66 -6.83
N ILE A 106 9.84 6.46 -8.15
CA ILE A 106 10.95 5.74 -8.77
C ILE A 106 12.10 6.65 -9.22
N LYS A 107 12.10 7.93 -8.81
CA LYS A 107 13.15 8.93 -9.13
C LYS A 107 13.36 9.14 -10.64
N LYS A 108 12.31 9.00 -11.44
CA LYS A 108 12.30 9.35 -12.89
C LYS A 108 11.81 10.78 -13.13
N MET A 109 11.31 11.45 -12.10
CA MET A 109 10.89 12.85 -12.14
C MET A 109 11.30 13.55 -10.85
N GLU A 110 11.84 14.75 -10.96
CA GLU A 110 12.18 15.61 -9.82
C GLU A 110 10.94 16.20 -9.16
N VAL A 111 11.02 16.46 -7.86
CA VAL A 111 9.90 16.97 -7.07
C VAL A 111 9.38 18.32 -7.59
N LYS A 112 10.27 19.29 -7.89
CA LYS A 112 9.85 20.61 -8.40
C LYS A 112 9.07 20.47 -9.71
N LYS A 113 9.64 19.72 -10.66
CA LYS A 113 8.99 19.43 -11.94
C LYS A 113 7.62 18.74 -11.76
N ALA A 114 7.51 17.80 -10.82
CA ALA A 114 6.24 17.13 -10.55
C ALA A 114 5.16 18.08 -10.00
N ILE A 115 5.54 19.01 -9.12
CA ILE A 115 4.65 20.05 -8.59
C ILE A 115 4.14 20.94 -9.73
N ASP A 116 5.05 21.44 -10.58
CA ASP A 116 4.72 22.32 -11.71
C ASP A 116 3.78 21.64 -12.71
N GLU A 117 4.06 20.37 -13.05
CA GLU A 117 3.20 19.58 -13.95
C GLU A 117 1.81 19.37 -13.35
N ILE A 118 1.69 19.08 -12.05
CA ILE A 118 0.37 18.93 -11.42
C ILE A 118 -0.39 20.26 -11.43
N TYR A 119 0.26 21.39 -11.14
CA TYR A 119 -0.39 22.69 -11.22
C TYR A 119 -0.86 23.03 -12.64
N LYS A 120 -0.08 22.65 -13.66
CA LYS A 120 -0.48 22.78 -15.06
C LYS A 120 -1.73 21.94 -15.37
N ILE A 121 -1.76 20.68 -14.94
CA ILE A 121 -2.95 19.83 -15.12
C ILE A 121 -4.16 20.41 -14.38
N ILE A 122 -3.97 20.94 -13.16
CA ILE A 122 -5.04 21.61 -12.41
C ILE A 122 -5.58 22.83 -13.17
N LYS A 123 -4.70 23.63 -13.76
CA LYS A 123 -5.07 24.81 -14.56
C LYS A 123 -5.90 24.40 -15.78
N ASP A 124 -5.49 23.33 -16.46
CA ASP A 124 -6.19 22.81 -17.64
C ASP A 124 -7.52 22.12 -17.26
N TYR A 125 -7.62 21.55 -16.05
CA TYR A 125 -8.79 20.80 -15.57
C TYR A 125 -9.17 21.15 -14.11
N PRO A 126 -9.78 22.32 -13.83
CA PRO A 126 -10.03 22.77 -12.45
C PRO A 126 -10.87 21.81 -11.59
N LYS A 127 -11.73 20.99 -12.21
CA LYS A 127 -12.56 19.99 -11.51
C LYS A 127 -11.73 18.93 -10.76
N ILE A 128 -10.46 18.75 -11.11
CA ILE A 128 -9.60 17.70 -10.55
C ILE A 128 -8.89 18.14 -9.28
N VAL A 129 -8.96 19.43 -8.92
CA VAL A 129 -8.24 20.03 -7.78
C VAL A 129 -8.37 19.16 -6.53
N LYS A 130 -9.59 18.69 -6.24
CA LYS A 130 -9.85 17.83 -5.09
C LYS A 130 -9.01 16.55 -5.12
N GLY A 131 -8.98 15.83 -6.24
CA GLY A 131 -8.19 14.61 -6.40
C GLY A 131 -6.68 14.84 -6.45
N ALA A 132 -6.23 16.01 -6.93
CA ALA A 132 -4.82 16.35 -7.02
C ALA A 132 -4.20 16.73 -5.66
N LYS A 133 -4.98 17.29 -4.72
CA LYS A 133 -4.48 17.76 -3.42
C LYS A 133 -3.78 16.69 -2.59
N GLY A 134 -4.31 15.46 -2.57
CA GLY A 134 -3.66 14.35 -1.85
C GLY A 134 -2.29 13.98 -2.44
N ILE A 135 -2.20 13.93 -3.76
CA ILE A 135 -0.95 13.63 -4.47
C ILE A 135 0.06 14.77 -4.31
N LEU A 136 -0.38 16.02 -4.43
CA LEU A 136 0.44 17.19 -4.17
C LEU A 136 1.01 17.16 -2.75
N LEU A 137 0.17 16.91 -1.75
CA LEU A 137 0.63 16.84 -0.35
C LEU A 137 1.72 15.78 -0.17
N ASN A 138 1.56 14.59 -0.76
CA ASN A 138 2.60 13.56 -0.75
C ASN A 138 3.92 14.01 -1.39
N ILE A 139 3.86 14.69 -2.53
CA ILE A 139 5.04 15.19 -3.24
C ILE A 139 5.74 16.29 -2.45
N TYR A 140 4.98 17.24 -1.87
CA TYR A 140 5.52 18.27 -0.97
C TYR A 140 6.18 17.67 0.28
N LEU A 141 5.59 16.63 0.87
CA LEU A 141 6.20 15.94 2.01
C LEU A 141 7.55 15.30 1.65
N VAL A 142 7.67 14.74 0.44
CA VAL A 142 8.97 14.23 -0.06
C VAL A 142 9.94 15.38 -0.30
N GLY A 143 9.49 16.47 -0.94
CA GLY A 143 10.29 17.66 -1.19
C GLY A 143 10.86 18.30 0.07
N LYS A 144 10.05 18.43 1.13
CA LYS A 144 10.47 19.01 2.41
C LYS A 144 11.61 18.25 3.05
N GLN A 145 11.58 16.92 2.97
CA GLN A 145 12.62 16.07 3.55
C GLN A 145 13.88 16.01 2.71
N GLU A 146 13.78 16.28 1.41
CA GLU A 146 14.92 16.40 0.50
C GLU A 146 15.52 17.81 0.49
N GLY A 147 14.98 18.74 1.29
CA GLY A 147 15.42 20.14 1.32
C GLY A 147 15.08 20.92 0.04
N ILE A 148 14.13 20.41 -0.77
CA ILE A 148 13.73 20.99 -2.05
C ILE A 148 12.67 22.10 -1.87
N THR A 149 11.85 21.97 -0.82
CA THR A 149 10.79 22.91 -0.46
C THR A 149 10.83 23.17 1.04
N ASP A 150 10.81 24.43 1.45
CA ASP A 150 10.88 24.78 2.88
C ASP A 150 9.53 24.59 3.60
N GLU A 151 8.44 24.90 2.89
CA GLU A 151 7.09 24.90 3.43
C GLU A 151 6.09 24.10 2.59
N ILE A 152 5.12 23.51 3.28
CA ILE A 152 3.99 22.81 2.67
C ILE A 152 2.81 23.78 2.64
N PRO A 153 2.17 24.02 1.49
CA PRO A 153 1.04 24.93 1.40
C PRO A 153 -0.08 24.60 2.39
N LYS A 154 -0.51 25.58 3.18
CA LYS A 154 -1.50 25.43 4.25
C LYS A 154 -2.80 24.75 3.79
N HIS A 155 -3.28 25.12 2.59
CA HIS A 155 -4.50 24.56 2.01
C HIS A 155 -4.44 23.04 1.73
N LEU A 156 -3.24 22.46 1.59
CA LEU A 156 -3.05 21.00 1.45
C LEU A 156 -3.16 20.30 2.80
N ILE A 157 -2.65 20.92 3.86
CA ILE A 157 -2.79 20.43 5.23
C ILE A 157 -4.26 20.49 5.67
N GLU A 158 -4.94 21.60 5.41
CA GLU A 158 -6.39 21.74 5.71
C GLU A 158 -7.24 20.74 4.91
N TYR A 159 -6.82 20.39 3.69
CA TYR A 159 -7.46 19.33 2.92
C TYR A 159 -7.35 17.98 3.63
N LEU A 160 -6.15 17.63 4.13
CA LEU A 160 -5.96 16.39 4.89
C LEU A 160 -6.84 16.35 6.14
N GLU A 161 -6.99 17.45 6.88
CA GLU A 161 -7.77 17.51 8.13
C GLU A 161 -9.28 17.36 7.94
N LYS A 162 -9.79 17.66 6.73
CA LYS A 162 -11.22 17.62 6.41
C LYS A 162 -11.61 16.40 5.59
N GLU A 163 -10.83 16.07 4.57
CA GLU A 163 -11.27 15.13 3.54
C GLU A 163 -11.35 13.69 4.03
N TRP A 164 -10.46 13.28 4.94
CA TRP A 164 -10.43 11.90 5.47
C TRP A 164 -11.76 11.43 6.05
N LYS A 165 -12.56 12.36 6.59
CA LYS A 165 -13.88 12.06 7.19
C LYS A 165 -14.86 11.49 6.18
N ASN A 166 -14.72 11.84 4.90
CA ASN A 166 -15.62 11.44 3.82
C ASN A 166 -15.02 10.31 2.94
N GLN A 167 -13.86 9.76 3.30
CA GLN A 167 -13.19 8.71 2.54
C GLN A 167 -13.44 7.33 3.16
N ASP A 168 -13.76 6.35 2.31
CA ASP A 168 -14.03 4.96 2.73
C ASP A 168 -13.06 3.95 2.08
N ASP A 169 -12.20 4.41 1.17
CA ASP A 169 -11.13 3.60 0.58
C ASP A 169 -9.99 3.41 1.58
N LEU A 170 -9.65 2.15 1.88
CA LEU A 170 -8.61 1.83 2.86
C LEU A 170 -7.22 2.33 2.46
N ASN A 171 -6.88 2.32 1.17
CA ASN A 171 -5.57 2.80 0.73
C ASN A 171 -5.48 4.32 0.88
N ILE A 172 -6.56 5.04 0.54
CA ILE A 172 -6.61 6.50 0.71
C ILE A 172 -6.51 6.87 2.19
N LEU A 173 -7.27 6.19 3.06
CA LEU A 173 -7.21 6.43 4.50
C LEU A 173 -5.85 6.11 5.11
N LEU A 174 -5.22 5.00 4.71
CA LEU A 174 -3.86 4.66 5.14
C LEU A 174 -2.83 5.68 4.63
N ASP A 175 -3.02 6.20 3.41
CA ASP A 175 -2.15 7.24 2.87
C ASP A 175 -2.30 8.55 3.64
N PHE A 176 -3.53 8.95 4.00
CA PHE A 176 -3.80 10.09 4.87
C PHE A 176 -3.20 9.92 6.27
N ALA A 177 -3.34 8.75 6.89
CA ALA A 177 -2.70 8.47 8.19
C ALA A 177 -1.17 8.63 8.09
N ARG A 178 -0.57 8.16 7.00
CA ARG A 178 0.87 8.29 6.76
C ARG A 178 1.28 9.73 6.48
N MET A 179 0.49 10.52 5.74
CA MET A 179 0.74 11.96 5.58
C MET A 179 0.67 12.67 6.92
N ALA A 180 -0.33 12.38 7.75
CA ALA A 180 -0.47 12.93 9.09
C ALA A 180 0.73 12.56 10.00
N LEU A 181 1.23 11.32 9.92
CA LEU A 181 2.46 10.90 10.60
C LEU A 181 3.67 11.73 10.18
N LYS A 182 3.85 11.97 8.86
CA LYS A 182 4.96 12.79 8.34
C LYS A 182 4.83 14.28 8.71
N LEU A 183 3.61 14.74 8.98
CA LEU A 183 3.32 16.08 9.48
C LEU A 183 3.36 16.16 11.01
N GLU A 184 3.69 15.06 11.69
CA GLU A 184 3.73 14.95 13.15
C GLU A 184 2.39 15.25 13.84
N LYS A 185 1.27 15.06 13.12
CA LYS A 185 -0.10 15.24 13.64
C LYS A 185 -0.63 13.94 14.24
N TYR A 186 -0.04 13.50 15.35
CA TYR A 186 -0.27 12.16 15.90
C TYR A 186 -1.72 11.89 16.34
N ASP A 187 -2.43 12.87 16.89
CA ASP A 187 -3.86 12.72 17.21
C ASP A 187 -4.70 12.43 15.97
N LEU A 188 -4.44 13.18 14.89
CA LEU A 188 -5.11 12.97 13.59
C LEU A 188 -4.79 11.59 13.01
N VAL A 189 -3.58 11.08 13.21
CA VAL A 189 -3.22 9.71 12.81
C VAL A 189 -4.13 8.70 13.52
N LEU A 190 -4.30 8.82 14.83
CA LEU A 190 -5.13 7.91 15.61
C LEU A 190 -6.61 7.99 15.18
N GLU A 191 -7.14 9.19 14.94
CA GLU A 191 -8.49 9.40 14.42
C GLU A 191 -8.71 8.71 13.05
N ILE A 192 -7.79 8.94 12.10
CA ILE A 192 -7.86 8.33 10.77
C ILE A 192 -7.76 6.80 10.87
N LEU A 193 -6.85 6.28 11.70
CA LEU A 193 -6.68 4.84 11.88
C LEU A 193 -7.88 4.18 12.56
N ASN A 194 -8.55 4.89 13.50
CA ASN A 194 -9.81 4.45 14.09
C ASN A 194 -10.93 4.34 13.04
N LYS A 195 -11.02 5.32 12.12
CA LYS A 195 -11.95 5.19 10.99
C LYS A 195 -11.54 4.04 10.06
N THR A 196 -10.27 3.95 9.69
CA THR A 196 -9.74 2.87 8.83
C THR A 196 -10.08 1.48 9.38
N GLU A 197 -9.95 1.26 10.70
CA GLU A 197 -10.29 -0.02 11.34
C GLU A 197 -11.79 -0.33 11.30
N LYS A 198 -12.65 0.69 11.37
CA LYS A 198 -14.10 0.53 11.16
C LYS A 198 -14.41 0.12 9.72
N GLU A 199 -13.86 0.84 8.73
CA GLU A 199 -14.07 0.55 7.32
C GLU A 199 -13.51 -0.82 6.90
N MET A 200 -12.39 -1.23 7.51
CA MET A 200 -11.76 -2.53 7.25
C MET A 200 -12.72 -3.71 7.47
N ARG A 201 -13.73 -3.57 8.34
CA ARG A 201 -14.74 -4.62 8.57
C ARG A 201 -15.54 -4.96 7.31
N PHE A 202 -15.84 -3.99 6.45
CA PHE A 202 -16.55 -4.23 5.19
C PHE A 202 -15.68 -5.02 4.19
N TYR A 203 -14.38 -4.70 4.11
CA TYR A 203 -13.45 -5.36 3.21
C TYR A 203 -13.21 -6.83 3.55
N ARG A 204 -13.40 -7.23 4.82
CA ARG A 204 -13.30 -8.62 5.26
C ARG A 204 -14.23 -9.55 4.47
N PHE A 205 -15.42 -9.07 4.10
CA PHE A 205 -16.45 -9.87 3.45
C PHE A 205 -16.39 -9.82 1.92
N MET A 206 -15.59 -8.89 1.36
CA MET A 206 -15.43 -8.78 -0.09
C MET A 206 -14.70 -9.99 -0.66
N ARG A 207 -15.20 -10.50 -1.78
CA ARG A 207 -14.60 -11.66 -2.49
C ARG A 207 -13.57 -11.25 -3.54
N ASN A 208 -13.53 -9.98 -3.94
CA ASN A 208 -12.57 -9.47 -4.90
C ASN A 208 -11.13 -9.61 -4.36
N PRO A 209 -10.19 -10.20 -5.13
CA PRO A 209 -8.77 -10.29 -4.78
C PRO A 209 -8.12 -8.99 -4.30
N ILE A 210 -8.48 -7.85 -4.92
CA ILE A 210 -7.95 -6.53 -4.58
C ILE A 210 -8.39 -6.15 -3.17
N SER A 211 -9.69 -6.17 -2.89
CA SER A 211 -10.25 -5.85 -1.58
C SER A 211 -9.70 -6.76 -0.47
N ARG A 212 -9.51 -8.05 -0.75
CA ARG A 212 -8.88 -8.98 0.20
C ARG A 212 -7.41 -8.67 0.46
N SER A 213 -6.68 -8.24 -0.56
CA SER A 213 -5.28 -7.81 -0.40
C SER A 213 -5.17 -6.53 0.42
N MET A 214 -6.07 -5.57 0.23
CA MET A 214 -6.18 -4.35 1.05
C MET A 214 -6.51 -4.71 2.50
N TYR A 215 -7.50 -5.56 2.73
CA TYR A 215 -7.85 -6.05 4.08
C TYR A 215 -6.64 -6.65 4.79
N LYS A 216 -5.94 -7.59 4.14
CA LYS A 216 -4.75 -8.24 4.73
C LYS A 216 -3.62 -7.27 5.03
N THR A 217 -3.47 -6.24 4.22
CA THR A 217 -2.46 -5.19 4.42
C THR A 217 -2.85 -4.27 5.56
N ALA A 218 -4.10 -3.83 5.63
CA ALA A 218 -4.63 -2.98 6.70
C ALA A 218 -4.50 -3.63 8.09
N GLN A 219 -4.69 -4.96 8.19
CA GLN A 219 -4.49 -5.71 9.45
C GLN A 219 -3.08 -5.55 10.04
N VAL A 220 -2.07 -5.21 9.23
CA VAL A 220 -0.69 -4.98 9.66
C VAL A 220 -0.36 -3.48 9.69
N ALA A 221 -0.79 -2.73 8.67
CA ALA A 221 -0.48 -1.31 8.55
C ALA A 221 -1.11 -0.45 9.63
N ILE A 222 -2.37 -0.72 10.02
CA ILE A 222 -3.06 0.02 11.07
C ILE A 222 -2.30 -0.06 12.40
N PRO A 223 -2.07 -1.26 12.99
CA PRO A 223 -1.35 -1.35 14.25
C PRO A 223 0.10 -0.83 14.14
N TYR A 224 0.75 -1.01 12.99
CA TYR A 224 2.09 -0.47 12.80
C TYR A 224 2.12 1.07 12.83
N TYR A 225 1.20 1.75 12.15
CA TYR A 225 1.12 3.22 12.19
C TYR A 225 0.65 3.74 13.54
N ARG A 226 -0.25 3.04 14.24
CA ARG A 226 -0.62 3.38 15.63
C ARG A 226 0.57 3.32 16.55
N MET A 227 1.38 2.25 16.47
CA MET A 227 2.60 2.12 17.26
C MET A 227 3.52 3.33 17.13
N ILE A 228 3.73 3.84 15.91
CA ILE A 228 4.57 5.02 15.67
C ILE A 228 3.94 6.28 16.29
N ALA A 229 2.61 6.45 16.19
CA ALA A 229 1.92 7.59 16.79
C ALA A 229 1.97 7.52 18.33
N ASP A 230 1.62 6.37 18.91
CA ASP A 230 1.58 6.14 20.35
C ASP A 230 2.94 6.40 21.01
N ILE A 231 4.04 5.89 20.43
CA ILE A 231 5.37 6.13 21.01
C ILE A 231 5.77 7.61 20.94
N LYS A 232 5.41 8.31 19.86
CA LYS A 232 5.67 9.75 19.70
C LYS A 232 4.84 10.60 20.66
N MET A 233 3.70 10.07 21.11
CA MET A 233 2.87 10.68 22.16
C MET A 233 3.26 10.24 23.58
N GLY A 234 4.30 9.41 23.75
CA GLY A 234 4.77 8.92 25.05
C GLY A 234 4.03 7.69 25.60
N ASN A 235 3.11 7.11 24.83
CA ASN A 235 2.30 5.94 25.23
C ASN A 235 3.04 4.62 24.95
N ILE A 236 4.18 4.39 25.62
CA ILE A 236 5.09 3.26 25.36
C ILE A 236 4.38 1.89 25.43
N GLU A 237 3.58 1.65 26.47
CA GLU A 237 2.90 0.36 26.66
C GLU A 237 1.85 0.08 25.57
N GLN A 238 1.17 1.11 25.08
CA GLN A 238 0.24 0.97 23.97
C GLN A 238 1.02 0.71 22.66
N ALA A 239 2.12 1.42 22.44
CA ALA A 239 2.98 1.22 21.28
C ALA A 239 3.54 -0.22 21.20
N LYS A 240 3.96 -0.79 22.34
CA LYS A 240 4.37 -2.21 22.45
C LYS A 240 3.24 -3.15 22.03
N LYS A 241 2.02 -2.95 22.54
CA LYS A 241 0.86 -3.80 22.20
C LYS A 241 0.53 -3.74 20.70
N GLU A 242 0.55 -2.55 20.12
CA GLU A 242 0.29 -2.37 18.69
C GLU A 242 1.41 -2.97 17.81
N LEU A 243 2.68 -2.87 18.22
CA LEU A 243 3.78 -3.57 17.54
C LEU A 243 3.57 -5.09 17.50
N LEU A 244 3.24 -5.68 18.66
CA LEU A 244 2.96 -7.11 18.77
C LEU A 244 1.76 -7.53 17.91
N LYS A 245 0.70 -6.70 17.87
CA LYS A 245 -0.47 -6.92 17.02
C LYS A 245 -0.07 -6.92 15.53
N ALA A 246 0.71 -5.93 15.09
CA ALA A 246 1.20 -5.84 13.72
C ALA A 246 2.04 -7.07 13.33
N MET A 247 2.99 -7.46 14.18
CA MET A 247 3.85 -8.63 13.97
C MET A 247 3.05 -9.93 13.90
N LYS A 248 2.09 -10.14 14.81
CA LYS A 248 1.22 -11.32 14.80
C LYS A 248 0.40 -11.46 13.52
N CYS A 249 0.01 -10.33 12.93
CA CYS A 249 -0.74 -10.31 11.66
C CYS A 249 0.15 -10.42 10.41
N SER A 250 1.47 -10.20 10.54
CA SER A 250 2.40 -10.30 9.41
C SER A 250 2.64 -11.75 8.99
N LYS A 251 2.55 -12.03 7.69
CA LYS A 251 3.02 -13.29 7.08
C LYS A 251 4.40 -13.15 6.41
N SER A 252 4.97 -11.95 6.40
CA SER A 252 6.29 -11.68 5.84
C SER A 252 7.32 -11.61 6.96
N LYS A 253 8.28 -12.55 6.97
CA LYS A 253 9.43 -12.50 7.90
C LYS A 253 10.28 -11.24 7.68
N LYS A 254 10.41 -10.77 6.43
CA LYS A 254 11.09 -9.51 6.10
C LYS A 254 10.40 -8.34 6.80
N LEU A 255 9.08 -8.19 6.61
CA LEU A 255 8.31 -7.12 7.24
C LEU A 255 8.33 -7.23 8.77
N GLU A 256 8.23 -8.44 9.33
CA GLU A 256 8.32 -8.65 10.77
C GLU A 256 9.67 -8.17 11.32
N ARG A 257 10.78 -8.48 10.64
CA ARG A 257 12.12 -8.00 11.02
C ARG A 257 12.22 -6.48 10.94
N GLU A 258 11.77 -5.87 9.84
CA GLU A 258 11.74 -4.41 9.68
C GLU A 258 10.93 -3.71 10.78
N MET A 259 9.81 -4.31 11.20
CA MET A 259 8.99 -3.79 12.30
C MET A 259 9.70 -3.92 13.65
N LYS A 260 10.41 -5.03 13.91
CA LYS A 260 11.24 -5.21 15.12
C LYS A 260 12.36 -4.17 15.18
N GLU A 261 13.13 -4.03 14.10
CA GLU A 261 14.20 -3.02 13.99
C GLU A 261 13.66 -1.60 14.19
N THR A 262 12.45 -1.31 13.69
CA THR A 262 11.78 -0.03 13.95
C THR A 262 11.46 0.12 15.44
N GLY A 263 10.90 -0.92 16.07
CA GLY A 263 10.58 -0.93 17.50
C GLY A 263 11.80 -0.73 18.40
N GLU A 264 12.92 -1.39 18.09
CA GLU A 264 14.20 -1.24 18.79
C GLU A 264 14.72 0.20 18.67
N LYS A 265 14.73 0.77 17.46
CA LYS A 265 15.13 2.18 17.21
C LYS A 265 14.27 3.19 17.96
N LEU A 266 13.01 2.84 18.24
CA LEU A 266 12.05 3.68 18.96
C LEU A 266 12.04 3.39 20.47
N GLY A 267 12.91 2.51 20.99
CA GLY A 267 12.99 2.16 22.41
C GLY A 267 11.81 1.35 22.94
N ILE A 268 11.07 0.67 22.07
CA ILE A 268 9.86 -0.11 22.39
C ILE A 268 10.22 -1.54 22.80
N LEU A 269 11.24 -2.11 22.15
CA LEU A 269 11.77 -3.44 22.44
C LEU A 269 13.16 -3.26 23.06
N ILE A 270 13.31 -3.72 24.31
CA ILE A 270 14.56 -3.82 25.06
C ILE A 270 14.90 -5.30 25.18
#